data_AF-A0A9N9RPK1-F1
#
_entry.id   AF-A0A9N9RPK1-F1
#
_cell.length_a   1.000
_cell.length_b   1.000
_cell.length_c   1.000
_cell.angle_alpha   90.00
_cell.angle_beta   90.00
_cell.angle_gamma   90.00
#
_symmetry.space_group_name_H-M   'P 1'
#
loop_
_entity.id
_entity.type
_entity.pdbx_description
1 polymer ?
#
loop_
_entity_poly.entity_id
_entity_poly.type
_entity_poly.pdbx_seq_one_letter_code
_entity_poly.pdbx_strand_id
1 'polypeptide(L)'
;MALVVFGISGLIGNYIFGYLQDYYGRKPSFYIYLIFEILSCGLSSLAWNFTSWLVLRFMVGLTVPAILASPYVLAIELVGPTRRVFCTIVSNIAYSIGLTSLAGIVYMIRDWRMLSIAVSMPLLLLFMCYFTLPESPRWLVATHKYEKAAKVMKTIARFNGKTLPANYESTLKERTMAYENMQNMQSTEKQSYGICDLFATANMTRKTTIITFIWFCITSVYVGLSYYAPSLGGDEIFNFFLAGACELPTYIFLWPSLSYFGRRWILCLSMLVGGTACLATFLVQHAMIGPTLIPIVNYMGSEMIVLPLIVMGVLLLFGGFASFFLPETKNKSLPQTIYDSDSIPLVNPFSIIFSRRRRRQHKQHHQNCSRRQQQQCRETDGDVQICDVCKLEK
;
A
#
# COMPACT_ATOMS: atom_id res chain seq x y z
N MET A 1 1.01 7.73 -27.16
CA MET A 1 0.97 6.36 -27.72
C MET A 1 1.76 5.37 -26.85
N ALA A 2 3.10 5.40 -26.84
CA ALA A 2 3.91 4.39 -26.14
C ALA A 2 3.64 4.27 -24.63
N LEU A 3 3.50 5.40 -23.93
CA LEU A 3 3.15 5.43 -22.50
C LEU A 3 1.79 4.80 -22.20
N VAL A 4 0.82 4.99 -23.10
CA VAL A 4 -0.54 4.41 -22.96
C VAL A 4 -0.47 2.90 -23.15
N VAL A 5 0.25 2.43 -24.16
CA VAL A 5 0.48 1.00 -24.41
C VAL A 5 1.20 0.34 -23.22
N PHE A 6 2.21 1.02 -22.66
CA PHE A 6 2.93 0.57 -21.47
C PHE A 6 2.02 0.50 -20.23
N GLY A 7 1.14 1.49 -20.03
CA GLY A 7 0.19 1.48 -18.92
C GLY A 7 -0.86 0.36 -19.03
N ILE A 8 -1.40 0.14 -20.23
CA ILE A 8 -2.35 -0.94 -20.50
C ILE A 8 -1.70 -2.30 -20.29
N SER A 9 -0.47 -2.49 -20.77
CA SER A 9 0.26 -3.74 -20.55
C SER A 9 0.56 -3.96 -19.07
N GLY A 10 0.91 -2.92 -18.31
CA GLY A 10 1.05 -3.04 -16.86
C GLY A 10 -0.19 -3.58 -16.14
N LEU A 11 -1.38 -3.18 -16.58
CA LEU A 11 -2.65 -3.67 -16.02
C LEU A 11 -2.86 -5.16 -16.32
N ILE A 12 -2.64 -5.56 -17.58
CA ILE A 12 -2.74 -6.96 -18.02
C ILE A 12 -1.70 -7.83 -17.29
N GLY A 13 -0.47 -7.34 -17.21
CA GLY A 13 0.65 -8.02 -16.58
C GLY A 13 0.44 -8.24 -15.09
N ASN A 14 -0.05 -7.24 -14.35
CA ASN A 14 -0.33 -7.37 -12.93
C ASN A 14 -1.41 -8.42 -12.64
N TYR A 15 -2.41 -8.54 -13.52
CA TYR A 15 -3.42 -9.59 -13.43
C TYR A 15 -2.80 -10.98 -13.63
N ILE A 16 -2.11 -11.19 -14.76
CA ILE A 16 -1.51 -12.49 -15.12
C ILE A 16 -0.46 -12.92 -14.10
N PHE A 17 0.48 -12.03 -13.78
CA PHE A 17 1.57 -12.34 -12.87
C PHE A 17 1.12 -12.40 -11.41
N GLY A 18 0.02 -11.75 -11.02
CA GLY A 18 -0.61 -11.94 -9.72
C GLY A 18 -1.02 -13.40 -9.50
N TYR A 19 -1.77 -13.97 -10.45
CA TYR A 19 -2.15 -15.40 -10.41
C TYR A 19 -0.94 -16.32 -10.48
N LEU A 20 0.04 -16.00 -11.32
CA LEU A 20 1.29 -16.76 -11.42
C LEU A 20 2.00 -16.83 -10.06
N GLN A 21 2.06 -15.69 -9.36
CA GLN A 21 2.72 -15.53 -8.08
C GLN A 21 2.01 -16.30 -6.96
N ASP A 22 0.68 -16.42 -7.02
CA ASP A 22 -0.10 -17.23 -6.08
C ASP A 22 0.01 -18.72 -6.38
N TYR A 23 0.14 -19.13 -7.66
CA TYR A 23 0.22 -20.55 -8.05
C TYR A 23 1.62 -21.16 -7.93
N TYR A 24 2.65 -20.51 -8.50
CA TYR A 24 4.01 -21.04 -8.50
C TYR A 24 4.82 -20.65 -7.26
N GLY A 25 4.42 -19.58 -6.57
CA GLY A 25 5.13 -19.01 -5.43
C GLY A 25 5.75 -17.65 -5.74
N ARG A 26 6.23 -16.95 -4.70
CA ARG A 26 6.76 -15.58 -4.81
C ARG A 26 8.11 -15.57 -5.51
N LYS A 27 9.02 -16.46 -5.09
CA LYS A 27 10.39 -16.56 -5.61
C LYS A 27 10.46 -17.01 -7.07
N PRO A 28 9.92 -18.17 -7.50
CA PRO A 28 10.07 -18.63 -8.88
C PRO A 28 9.40 -17.68 -9.86
N SER A 29 8.22 -17.14 -9.51
CA SER A 29 7.54 -16.13 -10.32
C SER A 29 8.43 -14.89 -10.50
N PHE A 30 9.10 -14.43 -9.45
CA PHE A 30 10.06 -13.33 -9.51
C PHE A 30 11.12 -13.51 -10.59
N TYR A 31 11.76 -14.67 -10.63
CA TYR A 31 12.80 -14.92 -11.63
C TYR A 31 12.23 -15.14 -13.03
N ILE A 32 11.01 -15.68 -13.18
CA ILE A 32 10.38 -15.86 -14.50
C ILE A 32 10.18 -14.52 -15.21
N TYR A 33 9.50 -13.57 -14.57
CA TYR A 33 9.31 -12.26 -15.22
C TYR A 33 10.57 -11.40 -15.20
N LEU A 34 11.54 -11.64 -14.31
CA LEU A 34 12.87 -10.99 -14.39
C LEU A 34 13.63 -11.41 -15.66
N ILE A 35 13.62 -12.71 -16.01
CA ILE A 35 14.18 -13.20 -17.29
C ILE A 35 13.45 -12.52 -18.45
N PHE A 36 12.13 -12.50 -18.41
CA PHE A 36 11.30 -11.91 -19.46
C PHE A 36 11.58 -10.41 -19.67
N GLU A 37 11.75 -9.65 -18.58
CA GLU A 37 12.09 -8.23 -18.60
C GLU A 37 13.45 -7.99 -19.25
N ILE A 38 14.50 -8.72 -18.84
CA ILE A 38 15.85 -8.53 -19.37
C ILE A 38 15.92 -8.88 -20.86
N LEU A 39 15.26 -9.96 -21.28
CA LEU A 39 15.16 -10.33 -22.70
C LEU A 39 14.43 -9.24 -23.49
N SER A 40 13.30 -8.75 -22.98
CA SER A 40 12.51 -7.71 -23.64
C SER A 40 13.26 -6.38 -23.74
N CYS A 41 14.01 -6.00 -22.71
CA CYS A 41 14.80 -4.77 -22.70
C CYS A 41 16.05 -4.87 -23.59
N GLY A 42 16.73 -6.02 -23.59
CA GLY A 42 17.84 -6.31 -24.50
C GLY A 42 17.40 -6.25 -25.97
N LEU A 43 16.28 -6.90 -26.31
CA LEU A 43 15.68 -6.83 -27.64
C LEU A 43 15.22 -5.40 -28.00
N SER A 44 14.72 -4.62 -27.03
CA SER A 44 14.30 -3.23 -27.26
C SER A 44 15.43 -2.35 -27.79
N SER A 45 16.67 -2.62 -27.37
CA SER A 45 17.85 -1.88 -27.85
C SER A 45 18.15 -2.15 -29.33
N LEU A 46 17.73 -3.29 -29.87
CA LEU A 46 17.93 -3.73 -31.25
C LEU A 46 16.76 -3.38 -32.18
N ALA A 47 15.76 -2.65 -31.69
CA ALA A 47 14.57 -2.34 -32.48
C ALA A 47 14.92 -1.55 -33.75
N TRP A 48 14.48 -2.07 -34.90
CA TRP A 48 14.72 -1.51 -36.23
C TRP A 48 13.67 -0.48 -36.66
N ASN A 49 12.43 -0.59 -36.13
CA ASN A 49 11.31 0.28 -36.46
C ASN A 49 10.52 0.64 -35.20
N PHE A 50 9.76 1.74 -35.26
CA PHE A 50 8.91 2.18 -34.15
C PHE A 50 7.91 1.11 -33.69
N THR A 51 7.30 0.36 -34.62
CA THR A 51 6.37 -0.73 -34.29
C THR A 51 7.05 -1.86 -33.52
N SER A 52 8.26 -2.25 -33.92
CA SER A 52 9.04 -3.26 -33.21
C SER A 52 9.41 -2.79 -31.80
N TRP A 53 9.83 -1.52 -31.66
CA TRP A 53 10.08 -0.91 -30.36
C TRP A 53 8.81 -0.86 -29.49
N LEU A 54 7.66 -0.52 -30.08
CA LEU A 54 6.37 -0.43 -29.37
C LEU A 54 5.90 -1.79 -28.83
N VAL A 55 6.05 -2.86 -29.62
CA VAL A 55 5.72 -4.24 -29.18
C VAL A 55 6.62 -4.68 -28.04
N LEU A 56 7.92 -4.40 -28.13
CA LEU A 56 8.86 -4.72 -27.06
C LEU A 56 8.58 -3.88 -25.81
N ARG A 57 8.11 -2.64 -25.97
CA ARG A 57 7.69 -1.80 -24.84
C ARG A 57 6.40 -2.27 -24.19
N PHE A 58 5.48 -2.84 -24.97
CA PHE A 58 4.32 -3.55 -24.42
C PHE A 58 4.79 -4.72 -23.54
N MET A 59 5.73 -5.55 -24.02
CA MET A 59 6.28 -6.68 -23.27
C MET A 59 6.94 -6.23 -21.96
N VAL A 60 7.80 -5.22 -21.99
CA VAL A 60 8.41 -4.65 -20.78
C VAL A 60 7.34 -4.11 -19.82
N GLY A 61 6.29 -3.46 -20.32
CA GLY A 61 5.23 -2.95 -19.45
C GLY A 61 4.43 -4.07 -18.75
N LEU A 62 4.33 -5.28 -19.31
CA LEU A 62 3.69 -6.42 -18.62
C LEU A 62 4.43 -6.76 -17.30
N THR A 63 5.75 -6.69 -17.31
CA THR A 63 6.60 -7.22 -16.23
C THR A 63 6.94 -6.20 -15.15
N VAL A 64 7.00 -4.91 -15.49
CA VAL A 64 7.42 -3.85 -14.54
C VAL A 64 6.58 -3.81 -13.25
N PRO A 65 5.23 -3.81 -13.26
CA PRO A 65 4.47 -3.77 -12.02
C PRO A 65 4.70 -5.00 -11.13
N ALA A 66 4.84 -6.18 -11.75
CA ALA A 66 5.06 -7.43 -11.03
C ALA A 66 6.47 -7.47 -10.38
N ILE A 67 7.49 -6.96 -11.08
CA ILE A 67 8.87 -6.86 -10.58
C ILE A 67 8.95 -5.94 -9.37
N LEU A 68 8.19 -4.84 -9.35
CA LEU A 68 8.15 -3.91 -8.21
C LEU A 68 7.38 -4.50 -7.02
N ALA A 69 6.25 -5.16 -7.28
CA ALA A 69 5.36 -5.63 -6.22
C ALA A 69 5.84 -6.91 -5.51
N SER A 70 6.41 -7.87 -6.22
CA SER A 70 6.70 -9.20 -5.65
C SER A 70 7.80 -9.23 -4.60
N PRO A 71 8.99 -8.60 -4.80
CA PRO A 71 10.02 -8.54 -3.76
C PRO A 71 9.51 -7.88 -2.49
N TYR A 72 8.66 -6.84 -2.65
CA TYR A 72 8.01 -6.17 -1.54
C TYR A 72 7.09 -7.12 -0.77
N VAL A 73 6.22 -7.86 -1.46
CA VAL A 73 5.32 -8.87 -0.86
C VAL A 73 6.13 -9.96 -0.14
N LEU A 74 7.16 -10.49 -0.79
CA LEU A 74 8.03 -11.51 -0.19
C LEU A 74 8.72 -10.98 1.08
N ALA A 75 9.22 -9.75 1.08
CA ALA A 75 9.86 -9.14 2.24
C ALA A 75 8.90 -9.04 3.44
N ILE A 76 7.65 -8.57 3.24
CA ILE A 76 6.65 -8.45 4.32
C ILE A 76 6.09 -9.80 4.80
N GLU A 77 6.18 -10.84 3.96
CA GLU A 77 5.82 -12.20 4.31
C GLU A 77 6.88 -12.88 5.19
N LEU A 78 8.17 -12.57 4.94
CA LEU A 78 9.31 -13.06 5.71
C LEU A 78 9.45 -12.44 7.10
N VAL A 79 8.97 -11.21 7.30
CA VAL A 79 9.08 -10.50 8.59
C VAL A 79 7.80 -10.51 9.41
N GLY A 80 7.97 -10.45 10.74
CA GLY A 80 6.89 -10.31 11.70
C GLY A 80 6.23 -8.90 11.66
N PRO A 81 5.01 -8.75 12.22
CA PRO A 81 4.22 -7.51 12.14
C PRO A 81 4.93 -6.24 12.60
N THR A 82 5.81 -6.34 13.59
CA THR A 82 6.55 -5.21 14.17
C THR A 82 7.62 -4.64 13.24
N ARG A 83 8.21 -5.48 12.37
CA ARG A 83 9.28 -5.09 11.44
C ARG A 83 8.80 -4.80 10.03
N ARG A 84 7.51 -5.01 9.73
CA ARG A 84 6.95 -4.76 8.38
C ARG A 84 7.13 -3.32 7.93
N VAL A 85 6.90 -2.35 8.82
CA VAL A 85 7.07 -0.92 8.51
C VAL A 85 8.50 -0.63 8.08
N PHE A 86 9.49 -1.21 8.75
CA PHE A 86 10.89 -1.08 8.38
C PHE A 86 11.15 -1.63 6.97
N CYS A 87 10.68 -2.84 6.66
CA CYS A 87 10.84 -3.42 5.32
C CYS A 87 10.21 -2.56 4.23
N THR A 88 9.00 -2.03 4.46
CA THR A 88 8.36 -1.11 3.50
C THR A 88 9.20 0.14 3.25
N ILE A 89 9.75 0.74 4.30
CA ILE A 89 10.56 1.96 4.19
C ILE A 89 11.86 1.69 3.44
N VAL A 90 12.53 0.57 3.73
CA VAL A 90 13.75 0.16 3.01
C VAL A 90 13.47 -0.06 1.52
N SER A 91 12.35 -0.70 1.16
CA SER A 91 11.95 -0.88 -0.23
C SER A 91 11.71 0.46 -0.95
N ASN A 92 11.06 1.42 -0.29
CA ASN A 92 10.84 2.75 -0.88
C ASN A 92 12.15 3.55 -1.02
N ILE A 93 13.06 3.47 -0.05
CA ILE A 93 14.39 4.09 -0.15
C ILE A 93 15.15 3.52 -1.36
N ALA A 94 15.11 2.20 -1.55
CA ALA A 94 15.75 1.55 -2.70
C ALA A 94 15.17 2.06 -4.05
N TYR A 95 13.84 2.29 -4.10
CA TYR A 95 13.18 2.85 -5.26
C TYR A 95 13.66 4.29 -5.57
N SER A 96 13.76 5.17 -4.57
CA SER A 96 14.22 6.55 -4.77
C SER A 96 15.71 6.65 -5.09
N ILE A 97 16.54 5.75 -4.55
CA ILE A 97 17.94 5.58 -4.99
C ILE A 97 17.98 5.17 -6.47
N GLY A 98 17.08 4.27 -6.89
CA GLY A 98 16.90 3.89 -8.30
C GLY A 98 16.57 5.09 -9.19
N LEU A 99 15.61 5.93 -8.80
CA LEU A 99 15.26 7.14 -9.55
C LEU A 99 16.42 8.15 -9.63
N THR A 100 17.08 8.39 -8.51
CA THR A 100 18.20 9.35 -8.41
C THR A 100 19.41 8.87 -9.23
N SER A 101 19.73 7.58 -9.16
CA SER A 101 20.80 6.98 -9.97
C SER A 101 20.47 6.97 -11.46
N LEU A 102 19.20 6.74 -11.83
CA LEU A 102 18.75 6.84 -13.22
C LEU A 102 19.02 8.23 -13.82
N ALA A 103 18.76 9.30 -13.06
CA ALA A 103 19.07 10.67 -13.50
C ALA A 103 20.56 10.83 -13.86
N GLY A 104 21.45 10.28 -13.02
CA GLY A 104 22.91 10.27 -13.28
C GLY A 104 23.29 9.44 -14.51
N ILE A 105 22.67 8.27 -14.72
CA ILE A 105 22.91 7.44 -15.91
C ILE A 105 22.46 8.17 -17.18
N VAL A 106 21.29 8.81 -17.16
CA VAL A 106 20.78 9.59 -18.29
C VAL A 106 21.66 10.81 -18.59
N TYR A 107 22.30 11.39 -17.57
CA TYR A 107 23.28 12.46 -17.79
C TYR A 107 24.50 11.97 -18.59
N MET A 108 25.01 10.78 -18.26
CA MET A 108 26.19 10.19 -18.91
C MET A 108 25.89 9.56 -20.28
N ILE A 109 24.73 8.91 -20.43
CA ILE A 109 24.36 8.15 -21.63
C ILE A 109 23.08 8.75 -22.22
N ARG A 110 23.24 9.48 -23.32
CA ARG A 110 22.12 10.11 -24.04
C ARG A 110 21.50 9.21 -25.10
N ASP A 111 22.23 8.21 -25.58
CA ASP A 111 21.72 7.25 -26.55
C ASP A 111 20.69 6.30 -25.92
N TRP A 112 19.43 6.39 -26.37
CA TRP A 112 18.32 5.61 -25.81
C TRP A 112 18.52 4.08 -25.87
N ARG A 113 19.27 3.60 -26.87
CA ARG A 113 19.63 2.17 -27.01
C ARG A 113 20.60 1.74 -25.92
N MET A 114 21.68 2.51 -25.74
CA MET A 114 22.65 2.26 -24.68
C MET A 114 22.02 2.45 -23.30
N LEU A 115 21.11 3.41 -23.16
CA LEU A 115 20.35 3.63 -21.93
C LEU A 115 19.51 2.41 -21.57
N SER A 116 18.85 1.78 -22.54
CA SER A 116 18.06 0.56 -22.33
C SER A 116 18.93 -0.60 -21.84
N ILE A 117 20.14 -0.75 -22.38
CA ILE A 117 21.13 -1.74 -21.92
C ILE A 117 21.65 -1.39 -20.52
N ALA A 118 22.00 -0.12 -20.28
CA ALA A 118 22.52 0.35 -19.01
C ALA A 118 21.53 0.13 -17.84
N VAL A 119 20.23 0.37 -18.07
CA VAL A 119 19.18 0.13 -17.08
C VAL A 119 18.91 -1.36 -16.85
N SER A 120 19.19 -2.21 -17.86
CA SER A 120 19.03 -3.67 -17.73
C SER A 120 20.16 -4.32 -16.93
N MET A 121 21.37 -3.75 -16.95
CA MET A 121 22.53 -4.35 -16.29
C MET A 121 22.34 -4.56 -14.77
N PRO A 122 21.83 -3.59 -13.99
CA PRO A 122 21.54 -3.81 -12.58
C PRO A 122 20.56 -4.96 -12.30
N LEU A 123 19.63 -5.27 -13.23
CA LEU A 123 18.70 -6.38 -13.07
C LEU A 123 19.39 -7.74 -13.12
N LEU A 124 20.53 -7.86 -13.81
CA LEU A 124 21.34 -9.09 -13.82
C LEU A 124 21.92 -9.41 -12.44
N LEU A 125 22.25 -8.39 -11.64
CA LEU A 125 22.75 -8.59 -10.28
C LEU A 125 21.72 -9.28 -9.38
N LEU A 126 20.43 -9.14 -9.68
CA LEU A 126 19.36 -9.79 -8.92
C LEU A 126 19.37 -11.32 -9.07
N PHE A 127 19.95 -11.89 -10.14
CA PHE A 127 20.15 -13.34 -10.26
C PHE A 127 21.14 -13.89 -9.23
N MET A 128 22.11 -13.08 -8.81
CA MET A 128 23.03 -13.48 -7.74
C MET A 128 22.29 -13.70 -6.42
N CYS A 129 21.16 -13.02 -6.22
CA CYS A 129 20.30 -13.19 -5.05
C CYS A 129 19.41 -14.46 -5.13
N TYR A 130 19.48 -15.25 -6.19
CA TYR A 130 18.66 -16.47 -6.32
C TYR A 130 18.92 -17.47 -5.20
N PHE A 131 20.18 -17.67 -4.83
CA PHE A 131 20.54 -18.65 -3.80
C PHE A 131 20.28 -18.15 -2.37
N THR A 132 20.32 -16.83 -2.15
CA THR A 132 20.16 -16.24 -0.83
C THR A 132 18.69 -16.06 -0.43
N LEU A 133 17.80 -15.82 -1.41
CA LEU A 133 16.41 -15.50 -1.17
C LEU A 133 15.59 -16.77 -0.84
N PRO A 134 15.00 -16.90 0.36
CA PRO A 134 14.07 -17.98 0.66
C PRO A 134 12.70 -17.76 0.01
N GLU A 135 11.93 -18.83 -0.12
CA GLU A 135 10.51 -18.74 -0.49
C GLU A 135 9.66 -18.26 0.69
N SER A 136 8.50 -17.67 0.41
CA SER A 136 7.56 -17.23 1.44
C SER A 136 7.09 -18.40 2.35
N PRO A 137 7.32 -18.32 3.67
CA PRO A 137 6.82 -19.30 4.62
C PRO A 137 5.29 -19.40 4.59
N ARG A 138 4.60 -18.28 4.36
CA ARG A 138 3.13 -18.23 4.35
C ARG A 138 2.57 -18.96 3.13
N TRP A 139 3.15 -18.71 1.96
CA TRP A 139 2.76 -19.41 0.74
C TRP A 139 3.04 -20.92 0.84
N LEU A 140 4.16 -21.32 1.46
CA LEU A 140 4.47 -22.74 1.68
C LEU A 140 3.46 -23.43 2.59
N VAL A 141 2.99 -22.76 3.65
CA VAL A 141 1.93 -23.28 4.52
C VAL A 141 0.60 -23.37 3.76
N ALA A 142 0.23 -22.32 3.02
CA ALA A 142 -1.01 -22.28 2.22
C ALA A 142 -1.06 -23.33 1.10
N THR A 143 0.10 -23.75 0.58
CA THR A 143 0.22 -24.81 -0.44
C THR A 143 0.55 -26.19 0.16
N HIS A 144 0.37 -26.37 1.47
CA HIS A 144 0.61 -27.60 2.23
C HIS A 144 2.05 -28.17 2.15
N LYS A 145 3.04 -27.34 1.81
CA LYS A 145 4.47 -27.71 1.73
C LYS A 145 5.17 -27.49 3.09
N TYR A 146 4.70 -28.21 4.11
CA TYR A 146 5.10 -28.01 5.51
C TYR A 146 6.59 -28.23 5.76
N GLU A 147 7.21 -29.23 5.14
CA GLU A 147 8.65 -29.51 5.26
C GLU A 147 9.51 -28.31 4.83
N LYS A 148 9.19 -27.75 3.65
CA LYS A 148 9.89 -26.58 3.11
C LYS A 148 9.64 -25.35 3.99
N ALA A 149 8.41 -25.15 4.47
CA ALA A 149 8.08 -24.06 5.39
C ALA A 149 8.90 -24.16 6.69
N ALA A 150 8.98 -25.35 7.29
CA ALA A 150 9.75 -25.60 8.49
C ALA A 150 11.25 -25.36 8.27
N LYS A 151 11.80 -25.75 7.11
CA LYS A 151 13.21 -25.48 6.74
C LYS A 151 13.50 -23.98 6.66
N VAL A 152 12.63 -23.20 6.01
CA VAL A 152 12.78 -21.74 5.93
C VAL A 152 12.69 -21.11 7.33
N MET A 153 11.72 -21.54 8.14
CA MET A 153 11.57 -21.04 9.51
C MET A 153 12.77 -21.38 10.40
N LYS A 154 13.37 -22.57 10.26
CA LYS A 154 14.62 -22.95 10.94
C LYS A 154 15.78 -22.02 10.56
N THR A 155 15.91 -21.67 9.28
CA THR A 155 16.91 -20.70 8.82
C THR A 155 16.68 -19.33 9.45
N ILE A 156 15.44 -18.80 9.41
CA ILE A 156 15.09 -17.51 10.01
C ILE A 156 15.34 -17.51 11.53
N ALA A 157 15.01 -18.61 12.21
CA ALA A 157 15.24 -18.76 13.65
C ALA A 157 16.74 -18.73 13.97
N ARG A 158 17.57 -19.43 13.20
CA ARG A 158 19.03 -19.44 13.33
C ARG A 158 19.63 -18.03 13.18
N PHE A 159 19.20 -17.25 12.18
CA PHE A 159 19.64 -15.86 12.02
C PHE A 159 19.20 -14.95 13.17
N ASN A 160 18.06 -15.24 13.81
CA ASN A 160 17.56 -14.49 14.96
C ASN A 160 18.10 -15.00 16.31
N GLY A 161 19.01 -15.97 16.32
CA GLY A 161 19.53 -16.59 17.55
C GLY A 161 18.48 -17.36 18.36
N LYS A 162 17.38 -17.79 17.74
CA LYS A 162 16.32 -18.58 18.37
C LYS A 162 16.34 -20.01 17.86
N THR A 163 15.98 -20.96 18.71
CA THR A 163 15.79 -22.37 18.32
C THR A 163 14.31 -22.69 18.24
N LEU A 164 13.94 -23.48 17.24
CA LEU A 164 12.60 -24.04 17.10
C LEU A 164 12.61 -25.46 17.69
N PRO A 165 11.52 -25.89 18.34
CA PRO A 165 11.41 -27.26 18.84
C PRO A 165 11.56 -28.27 17.68
N ALA A 166 12.15 -29.43 17.96
CA ALA A 166 12.37 -30.47 16.95
C ALA A 166 11.06 -30.89 16.24
N ASN A 167 9.95 -30.91 16.99
CA ASN A 167 8.60 -31.22 16.53
C ASN A 167 7.85 -30.03 15.90
N TYR A 168 8.54 -28.92 15.58
CA TYR A 168 7.89 -27.74 15.00
C TYR A 168 7.14 -28.05 13.69
N GLU A 169 7.66 -28.99 12.89
CA GLU A 169 7.02 -29.38 11.64
C GLU A 169 5.66 -30.07 11.87
N SER A 170 5.62 -31.08 12.73
CA SER A 170 4.37 -31.77 13.08
C SER A 170 3.40 -30.82 13.77
N THR A 171 3.89 -29.98 14.69
CA THR A 171 3.08 -28.96 15.36
C THR A 171 2.50 -27.95 14.37
N LEU A 172 3.27 -27.52 13.37
CA LEU A 172 2.81 -26.60 12.33
C LEU A 172 1.72 -27.24 11.47
N LYS A 173 1.93 -28.49 11.06
CA LYS A 173 0.96 -29.27 10.28
C LYS A 173 -0.34 -29.48 11.06
N GLU A 174 -0.26 -29.93 12.31
CA GLU A 174 -1.42 -30.15 13.19
C GLU A 174 -2.22 -28.87 13.42
N ARG A 175 -1.56 -27.75 13.71
CA ARG A 175 -2.24 -26.46 13.90
C ARG A 175 -2.92 -25.95 12.64
N THR A 176 -2.29 -26.12 11.48
CA THR A 176 -2.84 -25.68 10.20
C THR A 176 -4.06 -26.54 9.84
N MET A 177 -3.96 -27.86 9.98
CA MET A 177 -5.08 -28.78 9.74
C MET A 177 -6.23 -28.55 10.72
N ALA A 178 -5.94 -28.28 12.01
CA ALA A 178 -6.97 -27.95 12.98
C ALA A 178 -7.73 -26.67 12.58
N TYR A 179 -7.02 -25.64 12.10
CA TYR A 179 -7.63 -24.40 11.62
C TYR A 179 -8.49 -24.64 10.37
N GLU A 180 -7.98 -25.38 9.39
CA GLU A 180 -8.73 -25.75 8.17
C GLU A 180 -9.98 -26.56 8.50
N ASN A 181 -9.88 -27.51 9.43
CA ASN A 181 -11.03 -28.32 9.87
C ASN A 181 -12.09 -27.47 10.59
N MET A 182 -11.67 -26.54 11.46
CA MET A 182 -12.59 -25.58 12.09
C MET A 182 -13.29 -24.71 11.05
N GLN A 183 -12.58 -24.31 9.99
CA GLN A 183 -13.13 -23.50 8.91
C GLN A 183 -14.10 -24.30 8.04
N ASN A 184 -13.74 -25.52 7.63
CA ASN A 184 -14.60 -26.44 6.88
C ASN A 184 -15.85 -26.86 7.66
N MET A 185 -15.79 -26.91 8.99
CA MET A 185 -16.97 -27.13 9.84
C MET A 185 -17.93 -25.93 9.85
N GLN A 186 -17.43 -24.71 9.58
CA GLN A 186 -18.23 -23.50 9.50
C GLN A 186 -18.72 -23.18 8.07
N SER A 187 -18.08 -23.73 7.03
CA SER A 187 -18.40 -23.46 5.63
C SER A 187 -18.74 -24.75 4.85
N THR A 188 -20.00 -24.88 4.41
CA THR A 188 -20.54 -26.08 3.76
C THR A 188 -20.03 -26.33 2.33
N GLU A 189 -19.28 -25.40 1.72
CA GLU A 189 -18.70 -25.56 0.37
C GLU A 189 -17.23 -25.14 0.33
N LYS A 190 -16.40 -25.92 -0.40
CA LYS A 190 -15.02 -25.53 -0.74
C LYS A 190 -15.04 -24.33 -1.67
N GLN A 191 -15.01 -23.12 -1.12
CA GLN A 191 -15.05 -21.90 -1.93
C GLN A 191 -13.68 -21.59 -2.53
N SER A 192 -13.59 -21.66 -3.87
CA SER A 192 -12.47 -21.09 -4.61
C SER A 192 -12.68 -19.58 -4.68
N TYR A 193 -11.94 -18.84 -3.86
CA TYR A 193 -12.09 -17.40 -3.80
C TYR A 193 -11.60 -16.73 -5.09
N GLY A 194 -12.46 -15.90 -5.68
CA GLY A 194 -12.17 -15.10 -6.86
C GLY A 194 -12.15 -13.59 -6.56
N ILE A 195 -11.82 -12.79 -7.58
CA ILE A 195 -11.83 -11.32 -7.48
C ILE A 195 -13.25 -10.79 -7.22
N CYS A 196 -14.28 -11.51 -7.70
CA CYS A 196 -15.67 -11.14 -7.48
C CYS A 196 -16.07 -11.18 -6.00
N ASP A 197 -15.43 -12.02 -5.19
CA ASP A 197 -15.74 -12.15 -3.76
C ASP A 197 -15.31 -10.92 -2.96
N LEU A 198 -14.38 -10.14 -3.51
CA LEU A 198 -13.99 -8.84 -2.97
C LEU A 198 -15.16 -7.83 -2.99
N PHE A 199 -16.20 -8.10 -3.80
CA PHE A 199 -17.41 -7.32 -3.91
C PHE A 199 -18.66 -8.02 -3.36
N ALA A 200 -18.52 -9.22 -2.78
CA ALA A 200 -19.66 -10.02 -2.32
C ALA A 200 -20.35 -9.41 -1.09
N THR A 201 -19.58 -8.93 -0.11
CA THR A 201 -20.14 -8.33 1.12
C THR A 201 -20.05 -6.80 1.08
N ALA A 202 -21.10 -6.11 1.54
CA ALA A 202 -21.15 -4.65 1.56
C ALA A 202 -19.96 -3.99 2.31
N ASN A 203 -19.42 -4.63 3.35
CA ASN A 203 -18.28 -4.10 4.09
C ASN A 203 -16.95 -4.30 3.31
N MET A 204 -16.76 -5.46 2.67
CA MET A 204 -15.67 -5.69 1.70
C MET A 204 -15.71 -4.69 0.55
N THR A 205 -16.85 -4.57 -0.13
CA THR A 205 -17.04 -3.66 -1.27
C THR A 205 -16.68 -2.24 -0.89
N ARG A 206 -17.18 -1.73 0.24
CA ARG A 206 -16.87 -0.36 0.69
C ARG A 206 -15.38 -0.16 0.96
N LYS A 207 -14.69 -1.09 1.63
CA LYS A 207 -13.24 -0.99 1.85
C LYS A 207 -12.48 -1.01 0.54
N THR A 208 -12.82 -1.93 -0.35
CA THR A 208 -12.20 -2.07 -1.67
C THR A 208 -12.36 -0.79 -2.47
N THR A 209 -13.58 -0.24 -2.57
CA THR A 209 -13.84 1.02 -3.27
C THR A 209 -13.07 2.20 -2.68
N ILE A 210 -12.97 2.31 -1.35
CA ILE A 210 -12.20 3.40 -0.71
C ILE A 210 -10.70 3.23 -0.99
N ILE A 211 -10.17 2.01 -0.85
CA ILE A 211 -8.75 1.73 -1.08
C ILE A 211 -8.39 1.95 -2.55
N THR A 212 -9.21 1.48 -3.49
CA THR A 212 -8.97 1.69 -4.93
C THR A 212 -9.05 3.16 -5.31
N PHE A 213 -9.99 3.92 -4.75
CA PHE A 213 -10.08 5.36 -4.96
C PHE A 213 -8.84 6.10 -4.43
N ILE A 214 -8.37 5.75 -3.22
CA ILE A 214 -7.15 6.34 -2.65
C ILE A 214 -5.94 6.01 -3.51
N TRP A 215 -5.79 4.75 -3.96
CA TRP A 215 -4.73 4.34 -4.87
C TRP A 215 -4.77 5.12 -6.18
N PHE A 216 -5.96 5.32 -6.74
CA PHE A 216 -6.17 6.13 -7.94
C PHE A 216 -5.70 7.58 -7.73
N CYS A 217 -6.14 8.23 -6.64
CA CYS A 217 -5.73 9.60 -6.32
C CYS A 217 -4.20 9.70 -6.16
N ILE A 218 -3.59 8.82 -5.36
CA ILE A 218 -2.14 8.85 -5.09
C ILE A 218 -1.35 8.58 -6.36
N THR A 219 -1.70 7.54 -7.12
CA THR A 219 -0.98 7.16 -8.34
C THR A 219 -1.09 8.26 -9.39
N SER A 220 -2.28 8.84 -9.57
CA SER A 220 -2.50 9.92 -10.53
C SER A 220 -1.64 11.14 -10.21
N VAL A 221 -1.58 11.56 -8.94
CA VAL A 221 -0.77 12.73 -8.56
C VAL A 221 0.72 12.42 -8.61
N TYR A 222 1.14 11.26 -8.12
CA TYR A 222 2.54 10.85 -8.13
C TYR A 222 3.09 10.79 -9.56
N VAL A 223 2.40 10.11 -10.47
CA VAL A 223 2.77 10.01 -11.88
C VAL A 223 2.66 11.38 -12.57
N GLY A 224 1.61 12.15 -12.28
CA GLY A 224 1.42 13.49 -12.85
C GLY A 224 2.55 14.46 -12.48
N LEU A 225 2.94 14.51 -11.21
CA LEU A 225 4.08 15.31 -10.75
C LEU A 225 5.42 14.80 -11.32
N SER A 226 5.58 13.49 -11.46
CA SER A 226 6.78 12.90 -12.05
C SER A 226 6.98 13.30 -13.51
N TYR A 227 5.91 13.38 -14.31
CA TYR A 227 5.97 13.87 -15.68
C TYR A 227 6.09 15.40 -15.77
N TYR A 228 5.56 16.11 -14.78
CA TYR A 228 5.67 17.56 -14.72
C TYR A 228 7.08 18.03 -14.30
N ALA A 229 7.82 17.23 -13.52
CA ALA A 229 9.11 17.63 -12.97
C ALA A 229 10.13 18.07 -14.04
N PRO A 230 10.34 17.35 -15.17
CA PRO A 230 11.23 17.83 -16.24
C PRO A 230 10.70 19.07 -16.98
N SER A 231 9.39 19.32 -16.93
CA SER A 231 8.73 20.44 -17.63
C SER A 231 8.76 21.75 -16.84
N LEU A 232 9.12 21.70 -15.55
CA LEU A 232 9.55 22.88 -14.81
C LEU A 232 10.82 23.38 -15.51
N GLY A 233 10.79 24.57 -16.13
CA GLY A 233 11.91 25.04 -16.96
C GLY A 233 13.28 24.98 -16.27
N GLY A 234 14.36 24.93 -17.06
CA GLY A 234 15.72 24.72 -16.58
C GLY A 234 16.33 23.45 -17.16
N ASP A 235 17.25 22.80 -16.43
CA ASP A 235 17.82 21.52 -16.84
C ASP A 235 16.90 20.37 -16.43
N GLU A 236 16.36 19.66 -17.44
CA GLU A 236 15.38 18.57 -17.28
C GLU A 236 15.91 17.44 -16.39
N ILE A 237 17.20 17.10 -16.55
CA ILE A 237 17.83 16.01 -15.79
C ILE A 237 18.04 16.42 -14.34
N PHE A 238 18.52 17.64 -14.10
CA PHE A 238 18.66 18.16 -12.75
C PHE A 238 17.32 18.22 -12.01
N ASN A 239 16.25 18.64 -12.70
CA ASN A 239 14.90 18.65 -12.11
C ASN A 239 14.39 17.24 -11.79
N PHE A 240 14.65 16.26 -12.66
CA PHE A 240 14.33 14.86 -12.38
C PHE A 240 15.16 14.28 -11.22
N PHE A 241 16.44 14.62 -11.14
CA PHE A 241 17.31 14.25 -10.02
C PHE A 241 16.80 14.83 -8.69
N LEU A 242 16.43 16.12 -8.68
CA LEU A 242 15.93 16.79 -7.49
C LEU A 242 14.59 16.19 -7.03
N ALA A 243 13.72 15.83 -7.97
CA ALA A 243 12.46 15.14 -7.67
C ALA A 243 12.70 13.80 -6.95
N GLY A 244 13.63 12.96 -7.44
CA GLY A 244 14.00 11.71 -6.78
C GLY A 244 14.72 11.90 -5.44
N ALA A 245 15.63 12.88 -5.36
CA ALA A 245 16.39 13.17 -4.15
C ALA A 245 15.51 13.69 -3.01
N CYS A 246 14.46 14.45 -3.32
CA CYS A 246 13.51 15.00 -2.35
C CYS A 246 12.75 13.90 -1.59
N GLU A 247 12.58 12.72 -2.17
CA GLU A 247 11.92 11.61 -1.49
C GLU A 247 12.76 11.02 -0.35
N LEU A 248 14.09 11.02 -0.46
CA LEU A 248 14.98 10.37 0.51
C LEU A 248 14.82 10.90 1.96
N PRO A 249 14.83 12.23 2.20
CA PRO A 249 14.55 12.77 3.53
C PRO A 249 13.17 12.40 4.05
N THR A 250 12.15 12.31 3.19
CA THR A 250 10.77 12.05 3.62
C THR A 250 10.64 10.69 4.30
N TYR A 251 11.39 9.67 3.84
CA TYR A 251 11.34 8.33 4.45
C TYR A 251 11.95 8.27 5.85
N ILE A 252 12.95 9.11 6.14
CA ILE A 252 13.55 9.23 7.47
C ILE A 252 12.53 9.76 8.47
N PHE A 253 11.71 10.74 8.07
CA PHE A 253 10.61 11.26 8.88
C PHE A 253 9.39 10.32 8.91
N LEU A 254 9.16 9.57 7.84
CA LEU A 254 8.01 8.67 7.71
C LEU A 254 8.07 7.51 8.72
N TRP A 255 9.26 6.95 9.00
CA TRP A 255 9.40 5.87 9.97
C TRP A 255 8.85 6.21 11.35
N PRO A 256 9.43 7.20 12.09
CA PRO A 256 8.96 7.52 13.42
C PRO A 256 7.48 7.91 13.37
N SER A 257 7.07 8.68 12.36
CA SER A 257 5.67 9.07 12.17
C SER A 257 4.75 7.85 12.16
N LEU A 258 5.03 6.84 11.33
CA LEU A 258 4.23 5.59 11.21
C LEU A 258 4.16 4.83 12.53
N SER A 259 5.24 4.85 13.31
CA SER A 259 5.29 4.19 14.61
C SER A 259 4.50 4.95 15.71
N TYR A 260 4.41 6.27 15.65
CA TYR A 260 3.72 7.10 16.64
C TYR A 260 2.24 7.34 16.28
N PHE A 261 1.96 7.91 15.11
CA PHE A 261 0.62 8.40 14.74
C PHE A 261 -0.30 7.34 14.11
N GLY A 262 0.26 6.20 13.69
CA GLY A 262 -0.51 5.15 13.00
C GLY A 262 -0.64 5.41 11.50
N ARG A 263 -1.10 4.41 10.75
CA ARG A 263 -1.08 4.42 9.28
C ARG A 263 -2.16 5.33 8.68
N ARG A 264 -3.33 5.37 9.30
CA ARG A 264 -4.48 6.13 8.81
C ARG A 264 -4.23 7.63 8.84
N TRP A 265 -3.76 8.14 9.98
CA TRP A 265 -3.57 9.59 10.18
C TRP A 265 -2.50 10.16 9.27
N ILE A 266 -1.43 9.40 9.04
CA ILE A 266 -0.34 9.83 8.16
C ILE A 266 -0.80 9.88 6.72
N LEU A 267 -1.51 8.84 6.25
CA LEU A 267 -2.10 8.82 4.91
C LEU A 267 -3.01 10.02 4.69
N CYS A 268 -3.88 10.31 5.66
CA CYS A 268 -4.78 11.46 5.58
C CYS A 268 -4.04 12.79 5.55
N LEU A 269 -3.12 13.01 6.51
CA LEU A 269 -2.38 14.25 6.65
C LEU A 269 -1.50 14.52 5.42
N SER A 270 -0.80 13.51 4.92
CA SER A 270 0.05 13.66 3.73
C SER A 270 -0.76 13.99 2.49
N MET A 271 -1.95 13.40 2.32
CA MET A 271 -2.83 13.71 1.19
C MET A 271 -3.42 15.12 1.29
N LEU A 272 -3.82 15.58 2.49
CA LEU A 272 -4.33 16.94 2.68
C LEU A 272 -3.22 18.00 2.48
N VAL A 273 -2.04 17.77 3.05
CA VAL A 273 -0.89 18.67 2.88
C VAL A 273 -0.43 18.69 1.42
N GLY A 274 -0.34 17.53 0.76
CA GLY A 274 -0.01 17.45 -0.66
C GLY A 274 -1.05 18.16 -1.55
N GLY A 275 -2.34 17.94 -1.29
CA GLY A 275 -3.41 18.58 -2.05
C GLY A 275 -3.45 20.10 -1.89
N THR A 276 -3.27 20.59 -0.66
CA THR A 276 -3.16 22.03 -0.39
C THR A 276 -1.92 22.65 -1.00
N ALA A 277 -0.77 21.96 -0.99
CA ALA A 277 0.45 22.40 -1.65
C ALA A 277 0.27 22.53 -3.17
N CYS A 278 -0.34 21.53 -3.83
CA CYS A 278 -0.64 21.60 -5.27
C CYS A 278 -1.54 22.80 -5.62
N LEU A 279 -2.56 23.09 -4.79
CA LEU A 279 -3.44 24.25 -4.97
C LEU A 279 -2.73 25.57 -4.66
N ALA A 280 -1.80 25.60 -3.70
CA ALA A 280 -1.01 26.79 -3.39
C ALA A 280 -0.07 27.15 -4.55
N THR A 281 0.57 26.16 -5.19
CA THR A 281 1.41 26.37 -6.39
C THR A 281 0.63 27.06 -7.51
N PHE A 282 -0.62 26.66 -7.71
CA PHE A 282 -1.54 27.32 -8.64
C PHE A 282 -1.76 28.80 -8.27
N LEU A 283 -2.10 29.09 -7.01
CA LEU A 283 -2.38 30.46 -6.56
C LEU A 283 -1.15 31.37 -6.71
N VAL A 284 0.06 30.86 -6.44
CA VAL A 284 1.31 31.63 -6.58
C VAL A 284 1.59 31.96 -8.05
N GLN A 285 1.37 31.01 -8.96
CA GLN A 285 1.57 31.24 -10.40
C GLN A 285 0.59 32.30 -10.94
N HIS A 286 -0.63 32.37 -10.42
CA HIS A 286 -1.60 33.41 -10.80
C HIS A 286 -1.37 34.75 -10.09
N ALA A 287 -0.91 34.75 -8.83
CA ALA A 287 -0.64 35.99 -8.08
C ALA A 287 0.57 36.77 -8.62
N MET A 288 1.55 36.09 -9.21
CA MET A 288 2.69 36.71 -9.90
C MET A 288 2.36 37.23 -11.31
N ILE A 289 1.15 36.98 -11.84
CA ILE A 289 0.72 37.38 -13.19
C ILE A 289 -0.54 38.24 -13.13
N GLY A 290 -0.38 39.42 -12.52
CA GLY A 290 -1.44 40.42 -12.33
C GLY A 290 -2.01 41.12 -13.59
N PRO A 291 -1.38 41.12 -14.80
CA PRO A 291 -1.99 41.81 -15.94
C PRO A 291 -2.25 40.95 -17.19
N THR A 292 -2.53 39.65 -17.06
CA THR A 292 -2.85 38.83 -18.25
C THR A 292 -4.16 38.05 -18.12
N LEU A 293 -5.27 38.77 -17.98
CA LEU A 293 -6.60 38.26 -18.36
C LEU A 293 -6.76 38.20 -19.91
N ILE A 294 -5.88 38.86 -20.66
CA ILE A 294 -5.93 38.97 -22.13
C ILE A 294 -5.46 37.70 -22.89
N PRO A 295 -4.49 36.88 -22.46
CA PRO A 295 -4.15 35.64 -23.13
C PRO A 295 -5.11 34.49 -22.81
N ILE A 296 -6.02 34.62 -21.84
CA ILE A 296 -6.95 33.53 -21.49
C ILE A 296 -7.89 33.21 -22.67
N VAL A 297 -8.20 34.20 -23.51
CA VAL A 297 -8.99 34.00 -24.73
C VAL A 297 -8.12 33.55 -25.93
N ASN A 298 -6.87 34.02 -26.01
CA ASN A 298 -5.95 33.66 -27.11
C ASN A 298 -5.17 32.34 -26.90
N TYR A 299 -5.08 31.82 -25.68
CA TYR A 299 -4.32 30.61 -25.32
C TYR A 299 -5.21 29.39 -25.09
N MET A 300 -6.53 29.49 -25.32
CA MET A 300 -7.39 28.31 -25.46
C MET A 300 -6.96 27.39 -26.63
N GLY A 301 -6.03 27.86 -27.48
CA GLY A 301 -5.34 27.10 -28.52
C GLY A 301 -3.83 26.94 -28.27
N SER A 302 -3.38 26.55 -27.08
CA SER A 302 -2.16 25.74 -26.85
C SER A 302 -2.02 25.40 -25.36
N GLU A 303 -1.94 24.12 -25.02
CA GLU A 303 -1.39 23.54 -23.77
C GLU A 303 -1.71 24.28 -22.43
N MET A 304 -2.89 24.00 -21.83
CA MET A 304 -3.25 24.39 -20.46
C MET A 304 -2.44 23.62 -19.40
N ILE A 305 -1.16 23.98 -19.20
CA ILE A 305 -0.23 23.37 -18.23
C ILE A 305 -0.75 23.43 -16.78
N VAL A 306 -1.68 24.35 -16.48
CA VAL A 306 -2.12 24.69 -15.12
C VAL A 306 -3.34 23.87 -14.65
N LEU A 307 -4.20 23.40 -15.57
CA LEU A 307 -5.39 22.61 -15.26
C LEU A 307 -5.08 21.30 -14.49
N PRO A 308 -4.02 20.54 -14.83
CA PRO A 308 -3.70 19.29 -14.14
C PRO A 308 -3.40 19.46 -12.64
N LEU A 309 -2.74 20.55 -12.24
CA LEU A 309 -2.39 20.83 -10.83
C LEU A 309 -3.62 21.04 -9.95
N ILE A 310 -4.64 21.73 -10.47
CA ILE A 310 -5.92 21.92 -9.77
C ILE A 310 -6.62 20.57 -9.61
N VAL A 311 -6.72 19.80 -10.69
CA VAL A 311 -7.37 18.48 -10.69
C VAL A 311 -6.65 17.55 -9.70
N MET A 312 -5.32 17.49 -9.72
CA MET A 312 -4.51 16.71 -8.79
C MET A 312 -4.72 17.16 -7.32
N GLY A 313 -4.72 18.48 -7.06
CA GLY A 313 -4.94 19.03 -5.73
C GLY A 313 -6.32 18.68 -5.15
N VAL A 314 -7.38 18.87 -5.94
CA VAL A 314 -8.76 18.55 -5.55
C VAL A 314 -8.92 17.04 -5.33
N LEU A 315 -8.38 16.20 -6.22
CA LEU A 315 -8.41 14.74 -6.07
C LEU A 315 -7.73 14.27 -4.77
N LEU A 316 -6.59 14.86 -4.40
CA LEU A 316 -5.92 14.52 -3.14
C LEU A 316 -6.74 14.93 -1.91
N LEU A 317 -7.43 16.07 -1.94
CA LEU A 317 -8.31 16.48 -0.83
C LEU A 317 -9.47 15.49 -0.65
N PHE A 318 -10.11 15.07 -1.75
CA PHE A 318 -11.16 14.04 -1.71
C PHE A 318 -10.62 12.69 -1.24
N GLY A 319 -9.45 12.26 -1.73
CA GLY A 319 -8.81 11.02 -1.28
C GLY A 319 -8.40 11.06 0.20
N GLY A 320 -7.89 12.20 0.66
CA GLY A 320 -7.57 12.46 2.06
C GLY A 320 -8.82 12.38 2.95
N PHE A 321 -9.96 12.92 2.49
CA PHE A 321 -11.24 12.77 3.18
C PHE A 321 -11.72 11.32 3.20
N ALA A 322 -11.64 10.59 2.08
CA ALA A 322 -12.01 9.18 2.00
C ALA A 322 -11.18 8.29 2.94
N SER A 323 -9.91 8.61 3.13
CA SER A 323 -9.01 7.88 4.03
C SER A 323 -9.45 7.88 5.50
N PHE A 324 -10.27 8.85 5.94
CA PHE A 324 -10.84 8.88 7.29
C PHE A 324 -11.82 7.73 7.57
N PHE A 325 -12.39 7.10 6.56
CA PHE A 325 -13.32 5.99 6.77
C PHE A 325 -12.59 4.66 7.02
N LEU A 326 -11.30 4.60 6.72
CA LEU A 326 -10.51 3.38 6.89
C LEU A 326 -10.23 3.06 8.37
N PRO A 327 -10.18 1.77 8.74
CA PRO A 327 -9.80 1.35 10.08
C PRO A 327 -8.30 1.55 10.34
N GLU A 328 -7.94 1.88 11.58
CA GLU A 328 -6.54 1.91 12.00
C GLU A 328 -5.98 0.47 12.10
N THR A 329 -4.78 0.29 11.54
CA THR A 329 -4.09 -1.01 11.43
C THR A 329 -2.82 -1.06 12.27
N LYS A 330 -2.48 -0.01 13.02
CA LYS A 330 -1.37 0.00 13.97
C LYS A 330 -1.50 -1.16 14.97
N ASN A 331 -0.41 -1.93 15.13
CA ASN A 331 -0.28 -3.08 16.03
C ASN A 331 -1.32 -4.22 15.87
N LYS A 332 -2.07 -4.25 14.76
CA LYS A 332 -2.98 -5.35 14.44
C LYS A 332 -2.29 -6.36 13.52
N SER A 333 -2.67 -7.63 13.65
CA SER A 333 -2.37 -8.64 12.62
C SER A 333 -3.02 -8.24 11.30
N LEU A 334 -2.35 -8.55 10.19
CA LEU A 334 -2.98 -8.41 8.88
C LEU A 334 -4.03 -9.53 8.78
N PRO A 335 -5.23 -9.24 8.28
CA PRO A 335 -6.19 -10.29 8.00
C PRO A 335 -5.59 -11.25 6.97
N GLN A 336 -5.80 -12.55 7.16
CA GLN A 336 -5.24 -13.58 6.29
C GLN A 336 -6.31 -14.11 5.33
N THR A 337 -7.57 -14.04 5.74
CA THR A 337 -8.71 -14.46 4.94
C THR A 337 -9.64 -13.29 4.60
N ILE A 338 -10.50 -13.50 3.61
CA ILE A 338 -11.57 -12.55 3.27
C ILE A 338 -12.52 -12.37 4.47
N TYR A 339 -12.81 -13.46 5.20
CA TYR A 339 -13.63 -13.43 6.41
C TYR A 339 -13.01 -12.57 7.53
N ASP A 340 -11.72 -12.74 7.81
CA ASP A 340 -11.00 -11.91 8.78
C ASP A 340 -11.10 -10.43 8.39
N SER A 341 -10.93 -10.16 7.10
CA SER A 341 -11.02 -8.81 6.57
C SER A 341 -12.43 -8.25 6.79
N ASP A 342 -13.47 -9.06 6.66
CA ASP A 342 -14.88 -8.63 6.68
C ASP A 342 -15.37 -8.38 8.11
N SER A 343 -14.82 -9.10 9.08
CA SER A 343 -15.06 -8.89 10.50
C SER A 343 -14.65 -7.50 11.01
N ILE A 344 -13.73 -6.80 10.33
CA ILE A 344 -13.23 -5.48 10.73
C ILE A 344 -14.19 -4.40 10.20
N PRO A 345 -14.94 -3.66 11.03
CA PRO A 345 -15.84 -2.63 10.53
C PRO A 345 -15.08 -1.38 10.05
N LEU A 346 -15.61 -0.69 9.03
CA LEU A 346 -15.19 0.67 8.68
C LEU A 346 -15.49 1.63 9.84
N VAL A 347 -14.65 2.65 9.98
CA VAL A 347 -14.83 3.66 11.02
C VAL A 347 -15.76 4.74 10.51
N ASN A 348 -16.86 4.99 11.21
CA ASN A 348 -17.67 6.17 10.97
C ASN A 348 -17.17 7.31 11.89
N PRO A 349 -16.43 8.31 11.37
CA PRO A 349 -15.90 9.39 12.20
C PRO A 349 -17.00 10.18 12.92
N PHE A 350 -18.21 10.26 12.34
CA PHE A 350 -19.33 10.97 12.93
C PHE A 350 -19.96 10.22 14.12
N SER A 351 -19.86 8.88 14.18
CA SER A 351 -20.41 8.12 15.33
C SER A 351 -19.59 8.29 16.61
N ILE A 352 -18.31 8.68 16.51
CA ILE A 352 -17.45 9.00 17.67
C ILE A 352 -17.90 10.30 18.35
N ILE A 353 -18.36 11.28 17.57
CA ILE A 353 -18.90 12.54 18.07
C ILE A 353 -20.22 12.29 18.80
N PHE A 354 -21.10 11.46 18.21
CA PHE A 354 -22.39 11.10 18.83
C PHE A 354 -22.24 10.17 20.04
N SER A 355 -21.28 9.23 20.05
CA SER A 355 -21.04 8.33 21.19
C SER A 355 -20.42 9.03 22.40
N ARG A 356 -19.64 10.12 22.20
CA ARG A 356 -19.24 11.01 23.30
C ARG A 356 -20.43 11.74 23.91
N ARG A 357 -21.42 12.12 23.11
CA ARG A 357 -22.68 12.74 23.59
C ARG A 357 -23.54 11.72 24.36
N ARG A 358 -23.64 10.48 23.87
CA ARG A 358 -24.36 9.37 24.54
C ARG A 358 -23.67 8.92 25.84
N ARG A 359 -22.33 8.84 25.89
CA ARG A 359 -21.57 8.56 27.13
C ARG A 359 -21.67 9.69 28.17
N ARG A 360 -21.77 10.96 27.74
CA ARG A 360 -22.05 12.09 28.65
C ARG A 360 -23.46 12.01 29.23
N GLN A 361 -24.46 11.66 28.41
CA GLN A 361 -25.82 11.42 28.88
C GLN A 361 -25.92 10.21 29.82
N HIS A 362 -25.27 9.08 29.52
CA HIS A 362 -25.25 7.91 30.42
C HIS A 362 -24.55 8.18 31.76
N LYS A 363 -23.46 8.96 31.76
CA LYS A 363 -22.78 9.38 33.00
C LYS A 363 -23.63 10.34 33.83
N GLN A 364 -24.33 11.29 33.20
CA GLN A 364 -25.30 12.15 33.89
C GLN A 364 -26.49 11.35 34.45
N HIS A 365 -26.97 10.34 33.72
CA HIS A 365 -28.06 9.50 34.16
C HIS A 365 -27.66 8.61 35.36
N HIS A 366 -26.45 8.05 35.36
CA HIS A 366 -25.90 7.30 36.49
C HIS A 366 -25.65 8.19 37.72
N GLN A 367 -25.13 9.41 37.55
CA GLN A 367 -24.95 10.36 38.66
C GLN A 367 -26.27 10.85 39.24
N ASN A 368 -27.30 11.02 38.41
CA ASN A 368 -28.64 11.38 38.89
C ASN A 368 -29.35 10.20 39.57
N CYS A 369 -29.15 8.95 39.11
CA CYS A 369 -29.62 7.75 39.81
C CYS A 369 -28.94 7.58 41.17
N SER A 370 -27.61 7.77 41.26
CA SER A 370 -26.90 7.62 42.54
C SER A 370 -27.29 8.70 43.55
N ARG A 371 -27.57 9.93 43.09
CA ARG A 371 -28.07 11.01 43.97
C ARG A 371 -29.49 10.75 44.46
N ARG A 372 -30.39 10.25 43.59
CA ARG A 372 -31.75 9.86 44.01
C ARG A 372 -31.73 8.70 45.00
N GLN A 373 -30.89 7.68 44.79
CA GLN A 373 -30.72 6.58 45.74
C GLN A 373 -30.11 7.04 47.07
N GLN A 374 -29.12 7.95 47.08
CA GLN A 374 -28.59 8.52 48.32
C GLN A 374 -29.59 9.39 49.09
N GLN A 375 -30.51 10.03 48.37
CA GLN A 375 -31.58 10.84 48.98
C GLN A 375 -32.68 9.93 49.55
N GLN A 376 -33.02 8.87 48.83
CA GLN A 376 -34.00 7.87 49.23
C GLN A 376 -33.51 6.98 50.40
N CYS A 377 -32.20 6.72 50.50
CA CYS A 377 -31.61 6.04 51.67
C CYS A 377 -31.48 6.94 52.92
N ARG A 378 -31.52 8.28 52.79
CA ARG A 378 -31.53 9.20 53.94
C ARG A 378 -32.92 9.38 54.56
N GLU A 379 -33.97 9.09 53.81
CA GLU A 379 -35.36 9.17 54.32
C GLU A 379 -35.79 7.90 55.08
N THR A 380 -35.02 6.81 54.97
CA THR A 380 -35.34 5.50 55.58
C THR A 380 -34.47 5.15 56.80
N ASP A 381 -33.95 6.15 57.52
CA ASP A 381 -33.09 5.98 58.71
C ASP A 381 -33.89 5.54 59.96
N GLY A 382 -34.66 4.45 59.81
CA GLY A 382 -35.55 3.91 60.84
C GLY A 382 -35.73 2.39 60.85
N ASP A 383 -35.52 1.66 59.76
CA ASP A 383 -35.68 0.20 59.78
C ASP A 383 -34.75 -0.51 58.78
N VAL A 384 -34.25 -1.67 59.22
CA VAL A 384 -33.28 -2.52 58.55
C VAL A 384 -33.85 -3.13 57.26
N GLN A 385 -32.97 -3.25 56.25
CA GLN A 385 -32.89 -4.25 55.17
C GLN A 385 -33.20 -3.82 53.71
N ILE A 386 -32.28 -4.27 52.83
CA ILE A 386 -32.36 -4.48 51.37
C ILE A 386 -31.84 -3.33 50.47
N CYS A 387 -30.59 -3.48 50.00
CA CYS A 387 -30.13 -2.92 48.73
C CYS A 387 -29.13 -3.90 48.08
N ASP A 388 -29.67 -5.03 47.60
CA ASP A 388 -28.92 -6.02 46.82
C ASP A 388 -29.36 -5.97 45.36
N VAL A 389 -28.80 -5.07 44.54
CA VAL A 389 -28.81 -5.22 43.07
C VAL A 389 -27.62 -4.48 42.44
N CYS A 390 -26.46 -5.14 42.35
CA CYS A 390 -25.41 -4.82 41.36
C CYS A 390 -24.43 -5.99 41.14
N LYS A 391 -24.94 -7.23 41.14
CA LYS A 391 -24.21 -8.37 40.57
C LYS A 391 -24.99 -8.85 39.35
N LEU A 392 -24.64 -8.33 38.19
CA LEU A 392 -24.64 -9.00 36.88
C LEU A 392 -24.06 -7.98 35.89
N GLU A 393 -23.17 -8.45 35.02
CA GLU A 393 -22.30 -7.69 34.08
C GLU A 393 -20.96 -7.18 34.65
N LYS A 394 -20.02 -8.11 34.75
CA LYS A 394 -18.62 -7.86 34.38
C LYS A 394 -18.18 -8.87 33.34
#